data_AF-A0A2E6BFD0-F1
#
_entry.id   AF-A0A2E6BFD0-F1
#
_cell.length_a   1.000
_cell.length_b   1.000
_cell.length_c   1.000
_cell.angle_alpha   90.00
_cell.angle_beta   90.00
_cell.angle_gamma   90.00
#
_symmetry.space_group_name_H-M   'P 1'
#
loop_
_entity.id
_entity.type
_entity.pdbx_description
1 polymer ?
#
loop_
_entity_poly.entity_id
_entity_poly.type
_entity_poly.pdbx_seq_one_letter_code
_entity_poly.pdbx_strand_id
1 'polypeptide(L)'
;MKKTSLTAAMLLASSWAVVADAGVDPLTQIQPPQSEWQYNGAEPDVVIDVPSFTVPATGVIDYIDSVIPLEFGEEKWVKAVQFIPGDKRVLHHLLSYVVADEPQEEGMIDEAVNDPRREFLEGYAPGKEYATEFPEGTGIRVPEDSALRMSIHYTSFGQETVDNTRVGLWFYEDEEEPNLEFHTYSVSPGNRTENIVIPPGAMEHEMAATHVFEEDILLYGFRAHMHYRGKSMAARVIYPDNTQEDIINVANYNFAWQPTYRMDEPMVIPAGSRVVVEGLFDNSEYNPGVPDPTVTAYGGLQSWEEMFIGYFSYTDLPSE
;
A
#
# COMPACT_ATOMS: atom_id res chain seq x y z
N MET A 1 -11.39 12.24 -44.53
CA MET A 1 -11.35 13.54 -43.82
C MET A 1 -12.68 13.79 -43.12
N LYS A 2 -12.79 13.39 -41.86
CA LYS A 2 -13.78 13.91 -40.91
C LYS A 2 -12.98 14.22 -39.64
N LYS A 3 -12.92 15.50 -39.28
CA LYS A 3 -12.29 15.98 -38.05
C LYS A 3 -13.40 16.05 -37.01
N THR A 4 -13.34 15.23 -35.98
CA THR A 4 -14.14 15.36 -34.76
C THR A 4 -13.26 16.07 -33.75
N SER A 5 -13.64 17.31 -33.40
CA SER A 5 -13.08 18.03 -32.26
C SER A 5 -13.83 17.61 -31.00
N LEU A 6 -13.15 16.97 -30.05
CA LEU A 6 -13.63 16.89 -28.68
C LEU A 6 -13.12 18.13 -27.94
N THR A 7 -14.05 18.94 -27.47
CA THR A 7 -13.78 20.06 -26.58
C THR A 7 -13.84 19.49 -25.17
N ALA A 8 -12.69 19.25 -24.54
CA ALA A 8 -12.62 18.95 -23.11
C ALA A 8 -12.94 20.24 -22.34
N ALA A 9 -14.04 20.23 -21.61
CA ALA A 9 -14.34 21.25 -20.62
C ALA A 9 -13.45 20.99 -19.40
N MET A 10 -12.43 21.83 -19.21
CA MET A 10 -11.61 21.88 -18.02
C MET A 10 -12.50 22.37 -16.86
N LEU A 11 -12.97 21.43 -16.03
CA LEU A 11 -13.49 21.74 -14.70
C LEU A 11 -12.30 21.76 -13.74
N LEU A 12 -12.18 22.87 -13.03
CA LEU A 12 -11.08 23.21 -12.14
C LEU A 12 -10.99 22.21 -10.98
N ALA A 13 -9.99 21.34 -11.03
CA ALA A 13 -9.49 20.65 -9.85
C ALA A 13 -8.98 21.70 -8.86
N SER A 14 -9.51 21.70 -7.64
CA SER A 14 -8.99 22.45 -6.51
C SER A 14 -7.62 21.88 -6.13
N SER A 15 -6.59 22.49 -6.71
CA SER A 15 -5.20 22.13 -6.54
C SER A 15 -4.70 22.43 -5.13
N TRP A 16 -4.07 21.45 -4.48
CA TRP A 16 -2.90 21.71 -3.63
C TRP A 16 -1.71 22.09 -4.51
N ALA A 17 -1.83 23.19 -5.23
CA ALA A 17 -0.69 23.84 -5.83
C ALA A 17 -0.13 24.78 -4.77
N VAL A 18 0.87 24.33 -4.03
CA VAL A 18 1.84 25.28 -3.48
C VAL A 18 2.58 25.82 -4.68
N VAL A 19 2.01 26.85 -5.31
CA VAL A 19 2.77 27.71 -6.20
C VAL A 19 3.88 28.25 -5.32
N ALA A 20 5.12 27.84 -5.59
CA ALA A 20 6.29 28.40 -4.94
C ALA A 20 6.36 29.88 -5.35
N ASP A 21 5.65 30.72 -4.60
CA ASP A 21 5.71 32.17 -4.75
C ASP A 21 7.12 32.56 -4.32
N ALA A 22 7.91 33.07 -5.27
CA ALA A 22 9.32 33.32 -5.08
C ALA A 22 9.52 34.37 -3.98
N GLY A 23 9.73 33.93 -2.74
CA GLY A 23 9.94 34.79 -1.58
C GLY A 23 9.34 34.30 -0.27
N VAL A 24 8.44 33.32 -0.29
CA VAL A 24 7.89 32.72 0.95
C VAL A 24 8.41 31.29 1.07
N ASP A 25 9.10 31.01 2.18
CA ASP A 25 9.50 29.65 2.53
C ASP A 25 8.24 28.79 2.73
N PRO A 26 7.99 27.75 1.90
CA PRO A 26 6.80 26.91 2.02
C PRO A 26 6.66 26.27 3.40
N LEU A 27 7.76 26.02 4.12
CA LEU A 27 7.71 25.47 5.47
C LEU A 27 7.07 26.43 6.48
N THR A 28 7.12 27.75 6.23
CA THR A 28 6.44 28.75 7.08
C THR A 28 4.93 28.78 6.87
N GLN A 29 4.43 28.13 5.81
CA GLN A 29 3.00 28.01 5.52
C GLN A 29 2.39 26.75 6.14
N ILE A 30 3.21 25.78 6.57
CA ILE A 30 2.74 24.55 7.21
C ILE A 30 2.19 24.93 8.60
N GLN A 31 0.88 24.78 8.76
CA GLN A 31 0.24 24.86 10.06
C GLN A 31 0.27 23.48 10.71
N PRO A 32 0.50 23.39 12.03
CA PRO A 32 0.33 22.13 12.74
C PRO A 32 -1.12 21.66 12.58
N PRO A 33 -1.35 20.35 12.46
CA PRO A 33 -2.71 19.81 12.39
C PRO A 33 -3.48 20.19 13.65
N GLN A 34 -4.75 20.58 13.47
CA GLN A 34 -5.62 20.99 14.58
C GLN A 34 -6.33 19.80 15.25
N SER A 35 -6.40 18.67 14.55
CA SER A 35 -6.93 17.40 15.03
C SER A 35 -5.92 16.28 14.74
N GLU A 36 -5.99 15.20 15.51
CA GLU A 36 -5.24 13.98 15.23
C GLU A 36 -5.77 13.27 13.98
N TRP A 37 -7.06 13.44 13.69
CA TRP A 37 -7.70 13.00 12.47
C TRP A 37 -7.51 14.05 11.37
N GLN A 38 -6.98 13.61 10.23
CA GLN A 38 -6.54 14.47 9.13
C GLN A 38 -7.25 14.09 7.83
N TYR A 39 -8.57 14.26 7.82
CA TYR A 39 -9.39 14.14 6.61
C TYR A 39 -10.30 15.38 6.46
N ASN A 40 -9.87 16.38 5.68
CA ASN A 40 -10.63 17.60 5.38
C ASN A 40 -11.23 18.34 6.60
N GLY A 41 -10.66 18.14 7.80
CA GLY A 41 -11.16 18.69 9.06
C GLY A 41 -12.39 17.98 9.65
N ALA A 42 -12.81 16.85 9.07
CA ALA A 42 -13.89 16.02 9.57
C ALA A 42 -13.37 14.96 10.56
N GLU A 43 -14.19 14.64 11.55
CA GLU A 43 -14.01 13.45 12.40
C GLU A 43 -14.42 12.19 11.62
N PRO A 44 -13.84 11.01 11.93
CA PRO A 44 -14.27 9.75 11.33
C PRO A 44 -15.70 9.40 11.75
N ASP A 45 -16.42 8.75 10.84
CA ASP A 45 -17.78 8.25 11.11
C ASP A 45 -17.74 7.09 12.12
N VAL A 46 -16.69 6.27 12.03
CA VAL A 46 -16.41 5.19 12.99
C VAL A 46 -14.94 5.19 13.37
N VAL A 47 -14.69 4.98 14.67
CA VAL A 47 -13.35 4.68 15.21
C VAL A 47 -13.34 3.24 15.70
N ILE A 48 -12.40 2.45 15.19
CA ILE A 48 -12.15 1.08 15.61
C ILE A 48 -10.93 1.06 16.52
N ASP A 49 -11.11 0.56 17.74
CA ASP A 49 -10.01 0.35 18.69
C ASP A 49 -9.34 -1.00 18.42
N VAL A 50 -8.05 -0.99 18.12
CA VAL A 50 -7.25 -2.21 17.95
C VAL A 50 -6.92 -2.78 19.34
N PRO A 51 -7.05 -4.11 19.56
CA PRO A 51 -6.65 -4.75 20.80
C PRO A 51 -5.24 -4.34 21.21
N SER A 52 -5.11 -3.83 22.45
CA SER A 52 -3.83 -3.30 22.92
C SER A 52 -2.78 -4.39 22.99
N PHE A 53 -1.54 -4.03 22.65
CA PHE A 53 -0.40 -4.93 22.74
C PHE A 53 0.75 -4.31 23.54
N THR A 54 1.28 -5.05 24.50
CA THR A 54 2.46 -4.64 25.26
C THR A 54 3.71 -5.03 24.48
N VAL A 55 4.38 -4.04 23.91
CA VAL A 55 5.64 -4.23 23.19
C VAL A 55 6.77 -4.31 24.21
N PRO A 56 7.56 -5.41 24.24
CA PRO A 56 8.66 -5.55 25.17
C PRO A 56 9.80 -4.57 24.85
N ALA A 57 10.61 -4.26 25.86
CA ALA A 57 11.75 -3.34 25.69
C ALA A 57 12.78 -3.83 24.66
N THR A 58 12.95 -5.15 24.49
CA THR A 58 13.95 -5.76 23.61
C THR A 58 13.44 -7.07 23.02
N GLY A 59 13.98 -7.46 21.88
CA GLY A 59 13.72 -8.75 21.24
C GLY A 59 13.01 -8.61 19.90
N VAL A 60 12.87 -9.75 19.21
CA VAL A 60 12.06 -9.87 18.00
C VAL A 60 10.63 -10.15 18.42
N ILE A 61 9.69 -9.42 17.83
CA ILE A 61 8.25 -9.62 18.03
C ILE A 61 7.71 -10.25 16.76
N ASP A 62 7.03 -11.38 16.90
CA ASP A 62 6.33 -12.00 15.78
C ASP A 62 5.19 -11.08 15.32
N TYR A 63 4.85 -11.13 14.03
CA TYR A 63 3.70 -10.41 13.51
C TYR A 63 2.43 -10.80 14.27
N ILE A 64 1.61 -9.79 14.57
CA ILE A 64 0.35 -9.96 15.27
C ILE A 64 -0.77 -9.91 14.25
N ASP A 65 -1.58 -10.96 14.24
CA ASP A 65 -2.82 -11.01 13.49
C ASP A 65 -3.96 -10.61 14.42
N SER A 66 -4.69 -9.56 14.07
CA SER A 66 -5.84 -9.06 14.83
C SER A 66 -7.06 -9.02 13.93
N VAL A 67 -8.17 -9.63 14.36
CA VAL A 67 -9.44 -9.64 13.62
C VAL A 67 -10.49 -8.96 14.50
N ILE A 68 -11.13 -7.91 13.98
CA ILE A 68 -12.10 -7.09 14.70
C ILE A 68 -13.40 -7.06 13.88
N PRO A 69 -14.51 -7.65 14.38
CA PRO A 69 -15.81 -7.57 13.72
C PRO A 69 -16.24 -6.13 13.45
N LEU A 70 -16.82 -5.88 12.28
CA LEU A 70 -17.37 -4.58 11.88
C LEU A 70 -18.89 -4.60 12.04
N GLU A 71 -19.36 -4.08 13.18
CA GLU A 71 -20.78 -4.08 13.56
C GLU A 71 -21.56 -2.89 12.94
N PHE A 72 -21.40 -2.65 11.63
CA PHE A 72 -22.06 -1.52 10.95
C PHE A 72 -23.56 -1.76 10.74
N GLY A 73 -23.98 -3.02 10.67
CA GLY A 73 -25.38 -3.43 10.47
C GLY A 73 -25.92 -3.24 9.06
N GLU A 74 -25.08 -2.77 8.13
CA GLU A 74 -25.35 -2.63 6.70
C GLU A 74 -24.03 -2.56 5.92
N GLU A 75 -24.10 -2.71 4.59
CA GLU A 75 -22.96 -2.48 3.71
C GLU A 75 -22.54 -1.00 3.77
N LYS A 76 -21.22 -0.75 3.77
CA LYS A 76 -20.65 0.60 3.74
C LYS A 76 -19.56 0.71 2.70
N TRP A 77 -19.42 1.89 2.11
CA TRP A 77 -18.31 2.23 1.22
C TRP A 77 -17.34 3.18 1.92
N VAL A 78 -16.12 2.72 2.17
CA VAL A 78 -15.06 3.54 2.76
C VAL A 78 -14.46 4.43 1.69
N LYS A 79 -14.51 5.75 1.93
CA LYS A 79 -13.87 6.77 1.07
C LYS A 79 -12.51 7.22 1.58
N ALA A 80 -12.30 7.14 2.90
CA ALA A 80 -11.01 7.41 3.50
C ALA A 80 -10.77 6.59 4.77
N VAL A 81 -9.49 6.36 5.07
CA VAL A 81 -9.04 5.64 6.26
C VAL A 81 -7.77 6.27 6.84
N GLN A 82 -7.68 6.30 8.17
CA GLN A 82 -6.48 6.75 8.87
C GLN A 82 -6.16 5.85 10.05
N PHE A 83 -4.87 5.56 10.23
CA PHE A 83 -4.37 4.84 11.41
C PHE A 83 -3.68 5.81 12.34
N ILE A 84 -4.05 5.77 13.62
CA ILE A 84 -3.39 6.51 14.70
C ILE A 84 -2.77 5.50 15.65
N PRO A 85 -1.44 5.29 15.58
CA PRO A 85 -0.75 4.41 16.51
C PRO A 85 -0.84 4.94 17.94
N GLY A 86 -0.95 4.04 18.92
CA GLY A 86 -0.87 4.43 20.33
C GLY A 86 0.54 4.90 20.70
N ASP A 87 1.54 4.17 20.22
CA ASP A 87 2.95 4.55 20.33
C ASP A 87 3.67 4.39 18.99
N LYS A 88 3.81 5.52 18.28
CA LYS A 88 4.47 5.61 16.96
C LYS A 88 5.92 5.10 16.96
N ARG A 89 6.56 4.95 18.13
CA ARG A 89 7.95 4.47 18.24
C ARG A 89 8.07 2.96 18.05
N VAL A 90 7.00 2.20 18.27
CA VAL A 90 7.01 0.74 18.19
C VAL A 90 6.29 0.19 16.99
N LEU A 91 5.25 0.85 16.47
CA LEU A 91 4.53 0.37 15.31
C LEU A 91 5.34 0.60 14.02
N HIS A 92 5.93 -0.46 13.48
CA HIS A 92 6.78 -0.37 12.30
C HIS A 92 6.00 -0.46 10.99
N HIS A 93 4.99 -1.31 10.90
CA HIS A 93 3.94 -1.20 9.90
C HIS A 93 2.70 -1.96 10.34
N LEU A 94 1.57 -1.61 9.74
CA LEU A 94 0.40 -2.49 9.71
C LEU A 94 -0.17 -2.55 8.30
N LEU A 95 -0.77 -3.68 7.96
CA LEU A 95 -1.63 -3.82 6.81
C LEU A 95 -3.02 -4.22 7.28
N SER A 96 -4.06 -3.60 6.74
CA SER A 96 -5.44 -3.96 7.06
C SER A 96 -6.20 -4.44 5.83
N TYR A 97 -7.13 -5.35 6.09
CA TYR A 97 -7.95 -6.01 5.09
C TYR A 97 -9.39 -6.09 5.58
N VAL A 98 -10.34 -5.89 4.67
CA VAL A 98 -11.74 -6.25 4.87
C VAL A 98 -11.87 -7.73 4.55
N VAL A 99 -12.39 -8.51 5.49
CA VAL A 99 -12.62 -9.95 5.36
C VAL A 99 -14.03 -10.28 5.87
N ALA A 100 -14.56 -11.47 5.56
CA ALA A 100 -15.78 -11.94 6.20
C ALA A 100 -15.56 -12.15 7.72
N ASP A 101 -16.55 -11.82 8.54
CA ASP A 101 -16.55 -12.09 9.99
C ASP A 101 -16.87 -13.57 10.27
N GLU A 102 -15.99 -14.44 9.77
CA GLU A 102 -16.04 -15.87 10.04
C GLU A 102 -14.77 -16.31 10.77
N PRO A 103 -14.89 -17.17 11.80
CA PRO A 103 -13.74 -17.72 12.50
C PRO A 103 -13.00 -18.70 11.58
N GLN A 104 -12.10 -18.18 10.76
CA GLN A 104 -11.28 -18.97 9.85
C GLN A 104 -9.82 -18.93 10.35
N GLU A 105 -9.26 -20.11 10.62
CA GLU A 105 -7.83 -20.25 10.91
C GLU A 105 -7.02 -20.07 9.63
N GLU A 106 -6.82 -18.82 9.22
CA GLU A 106 -6.10 -18.50 7.99
C GLU A 106 -4.58 -18.40 8.18
N GLY A 107 -4.07 -18.60 9.40
CA GLY A 107 -2.66 -18.39 9.73
C GLY A 107 -2.22 -16.94 9.48
N MET A 108 -0.92 -16.66 9.51
CA MET A 108 -0.42 -15.30 9.22
C MET A 108 -0.65 -14.90 7.76
N ILE A 109 -0.93 -13.62 7.53
CA ILE A 109 -1.09 -13.05 6.19
C ILE A 109 0.27 -13.08 5.46
N ASP A 110 0.27 -13.62 4.23
CA ASP A 110 1.39 -13.51 3.29
C ASP A 110 1.08 -12.41 2.28
N GLU A 111 1.80 -11.29 2.38
CA GLU A 111 1.57 -10.07 1.59
C GLU A 111 1.83 -10.26 0.08
N ALA A 112 2.57 -11.30 -0.30
CA ALA A 112 2.82 -11.63 -1.71
C ALA A 112 1.69 -12.45 -2.34
N VAL A 113 0.70 -12.89 -1.56
CA VAL A 113 -0.41 -13.72 -2.03
C VAL A 113 -1.71 -12.90 -2.06
N ASN A 114 -2.26 -12.72 -3.26
CA ASN A 114 -3.59 -12.14 -3.43
C ASN A 114 -4.65 -13.21 -3.12
N ASP A 115 -5.33 -13.08 -1.98
CA ASP A 115 -6.45 -13.93 -1.59
C ASP A 115 -7.77 -13.20 -1.88
N PRO A 116 -8.63 -13.70 -2.78
CA PRO A 116 -9.87 -13.00 -3.16
C PRO A 116 -10.89 -12.89 -2.01
N ARG A 117 -10.63 -13.51 -0.86
CA ARG A 117 -11.44 -13.40 0.36
C ARG A 117 -11.07 -12.20 1.22
N ARG A 118 -10.04 -11.44 0.82
CA ARG A 118 -9.50 -10.30 1.54
C ARG A 118 -9.38 -9.13 0.60
N GLU A 119 -10.09 -8.05 0.89
CA GLU A 119 -9.89 -6.78 0.17
C GLU A 119 -8.92 -5.91 0.95
N PHE A 120 -7.88 -5.38 0.30
CA PHE A 120 -6.90 -4.55 0.99
C PHE A 120 -7.51 -3.18 1.27
N LEU A 121 -7.60 -2.81 2.55
CA LEU A 121 -8.14 -1.52 2.93
C LEU A 121 -7.06 -0.46 2.82
N GLU A 122 -6.02 -0.52 3.68
CA GLU A 122 -4.88 0.39 3.62
C GLU A 122 -3.74 -0.09 4.54
N GLY A 123 -2.53 0.43 4.32
CA GLY A 123 -1.38 0.21 5.18
C GLY A 123 -0.98 1.44 5.98
N TYR A 124 -0.24 1.20 7.07
CA TYR A 124 0.48 2.20 7.81
C TYR A 124 1.98 1.90 7.78
N ALA A 125 2.78 2.95 7.65
CA ALA A 125 4.20 2.94 7.94
C ALA A 125 4.58 4.26 8.64
N PRO A 126 5.64 4.28 9.47
CA PRO A 126 6.14 5.47 10.14
C PRO A 126 6.29 6.67 9.19
N GLY A 127 5.78 7.82 9.62
CA GLY A 127 5.75 9.06 8.84
C GLY A 127 4.41 9.31 8.10
N LYS A 128 3.56 8.30 7.97
CA LYS A 128 2.20 8.47 7.45
C LYS A 128 1.29 9.04 8.55
N GLU A 129 1.06 10.35 8.54
CA GLU A 129 0.22 11.04 9.53
C GLU A 129 -1.12 11.52 9.00
N TYR A 130 -1.36 11.36 7.69
CA TYR A 130 -2.53 11.82 6.97
C TYR A 130 -3.53 10.68 6.73
N ALA A 131 -4.81 11.02 6.56
CA ALA A 131 -5.79 10.07 6.08
C ALA A 131 -5.52 9.72 4.60
N THR A 132 -5.70 8.45 4.27
CA THR A 132 -5.69 7.99 2.88
C THR A 132 -7.08 8.14 2.33
N GLU A 133 -7.26 9.12 1.44
CA GLU A 133 -8.44 9.24 0.59
C GLU A 133 -8.24 8.40 -0.67
N PHE A 134 -9.24 7.59 -1.00
CA PHE A 134 -9.30 6.85 -2.27
C PHE A 134 -9.65 7.81 -3.42
N PRO A 135 -9.26 7.51 -4.67
CA PRO A 135 -9.61 8.34 -5.82
C PRO A 135 -11.12 8.66 -5.89
N GLU A 136 -11.45 9.83 -6.45
CA GLU A 136 -12.83 10.28 -6.59
C GLU A 136 -13.70 9.24 -7.33
N GLY A 137 -14.89 8.95 -6.79
CA GLY A 137 -15.80 7.97 -7.38
C GLY A 137 -15.39 6.51 -7.16
N THR A 138 -14.39 6.27 -6.30
CA THR A 138 -13.93 4.95 -5.88
C THR A 138 -13.98 4.81 -4.36
N GLY A 139 -13.93 3.57 -3.87
CA GLY A 139 -13.82 3.29 -2.44
C GLY A 139 -13.58 1.79 -2.18
N ILE A 140 -13.44 1.44 -0.91
CA ILE A 140 -13.39 0.04 -0.49
C ILE A 140 -14.78 -0.35 0.02
N ARG A 141 -15.35 -1.42 -0.55
CA ARG A 141 -16.64 -1.92 -0.08
C ARG A 141 -16.46 -2.75 1.17
N VAL A 142 -17.34 -2.54 2.14
CA VAL A 142 -17.43 -3.31 3.38
C VAL A 142 -18.82 -3.91 3.45
N PRO A 143 -19.00 -5.17 3.00
CA PRO A 143 -20.27 -5.87 3.14
C PRO A 143 -20.73 -5.97 4.60
N GLU A 144 -22.03 -6.19 4.81
CA GLU A 144 -22.55 -6.63 6.12
C GLU A 144 -21.82 -7.92 6.56
N ASP A 145 -21.68 -8.12 7.88
CA ASP A 145 -20.96 -9.26 8.48
C ASP A 145 -19.48 -9.35 8.06
N SER A 146 -18.82 -8.21 7.88
CA SER A 146 -17.37 -8.12 7.65
C SER A 146 -16.59 -7.93 8.96
N ALA A 147 -15.30 -8.23 8.92
CA ALA A 147 -14.33 -7.91 9.96
C ALA A 147 -13.13 -7.16 9.36
N LEU A 148 -12.51 -6.31 10.17
CA LEU A 148 -11.22 -5.71 9.87
C LEU A 148 -10.12 -6.63 10.40
N ARG A 149 -9.37 -7.22 9.48
CA ARG A 149 -8.20 -8.03 9.79
C ARG A 149 -6.93 -7.23 9.59
N MET A 150 -6.00 -7.29 10.55
CA MET A 150 -4.74 -6.55 10.50
C MET A 150 -3.54 -7.44 10.78
N SER A 151 -2.54 -7.33 9.91
CA SER A 151 -1.19 -7.85 10.15
C SER A 151 -0.33 -6.71 10.69
N ILE A 152 0.09 -6.81 11.95
CA ILE A 152 0.76 -5.74 12.69
C ILE A 152 2.18 -6.15 13.03
N HIS A 153 3.16 -5.34 12.65
CA HIS A 153 4.57 -5.55 12.94
C HIS A 153 5.09 -4.49 13.90
N TYR A 154 5.52 -4.94 15.08
CA TYR A 154 6.15 -4.11 16.09
C TYR A 154 7.66 -4.30 16.13
N THR A 155 8.39 -3.21 16.38
CA THR A 155 9.83 -3.23 16.66
C THR A 155 10.08 -2.72 18.07
N SER A 156 10.90 -3.45 18.84
CA SER A 156 11.32 -3.00 20.16
C SER A 156 12.35 -1.86 20.06
N PHE A 157 12.28 -0.88 20.97
CA PHE A 157 13.15 0.32 20.93
C PHE A 157 13.92 0.58 22.23
N GLY A 158 14.00 -0.39 23.14
CA GLY A 158 14.72 -0.29 24.41
C GLY A 158 13.86 0.07 25.62
N GLN A 159 12.56 0.29 25.43
CA GLN A 159 11.61 0.57 26.52
C GLN A 159 10.31 -0.21 26.28
N GLU A 160 9.76 -0.82 27.33
CA GLU A 160 8.44 -1.45 27.27
C GLU A 160 7.37 -0.36 27.18
N THR A 161 6.41 -0.57 26.28
CA THR A 161 5.29 0.36 26.04
C THR A 161 4.06 -0.42 25.63
N VAL A 162 2.92 0.27 25.57
CA VAL A 162 1.67 -0.28 25.08
C VAL A 162 1.30 0.46 23.81
N ASP A 163 1.01 -0.29 22.75
CA ASP A 163 0.33 0.26 21.59
C ASP A 163 -1.18 -0.04 21.68
N ASN A 164 -1.97 0.99 21.38
CA ASN A 164 -3.43 0.94 21.30
C ASN A 164 -3.86 1.68 20.04
N THR A 165 -3.39 1.20 18.89
CA THR A 165 -3.73 1.76 17.57
C THR A 165 -5.25 1.96 17.43
N ARG A 166 -5.64 3.06 16.79
CA ARG A 166 -7.02 3.36 16.39
C ARG A 166 -7.11 3.50 14.88
N VAL A 167 -8.22 3.04 14.32
CA VAL A 167 -8.52 3.16 12.89
C VAL A 167 -9.74 4.05 12.74
N GLY A 168 -9.59 5.19 12.05
CA GLY A 168 -10.70 6.05 11.67
C GLY A 168 -11.15 5.72 10.26
N LEU A 169 -12.45 5.52 10.09
CA LEU A 169 -13.09 5.26 8.80
C LEU A 169 -14.07 6.39 8.48
N TRP A 170 -14.04 6.82 7.21
CA TRP A 170 -15.01 7.75 6.64
C TRP A 170 -15.77 7.04 5.52
N PHE A 171 -17.09 7.16 5.53
CA PHE A 171 -17.94 6.50 4.55
C PHE A 171 -18.50 7.49 3.52
N TYR A 172 -18.91 6.97 2.38
CA TYR A 172 -19.85 7.67 1.50
C TYR A 172 -21.25 7.69 2.15
N GLU A 173 -22.01 8.74 1.85
CA GLU A 173 -23.44 8.75 2.10
C GLU A 173 -24.14 7.88 1.04
N ASP A 174 -25.29 7.28 1.35
CA ASP A 174 -25.99 6.33 0.47
C ASP A 174 -26.27 6.89 -0.95
N GLU A 175 -26.48 8.21 -1.08
CA GLU A 175 -26.74 8.88 -2.37
C GLU A 175 -25.46 9.17 -3.18
N GLU A 176 -24.28 9.00 -2.57
CA GLU A 176 -22.96 9.34 -3.12
C GLU A 176 -22.06 8.11 -3.27
N GLU A 177 -22.60 6.89 -3.12
CA GLU A 177 -21.82 5.65 -3.25
C GLU A 177 -21.04 5.59 -4.58
N PRO A 178 -19.78 5.12 -4.53
CA PRO A 178 -18.93 5.05 -5.70
C PRO A 178 -19.43 3.96 -6.66
N ASN A 179 -19.09 4.09 -7.94
CA ASN A 179 -19.44 3.08 -8.95
C ASN A 179 -18.34 2.03 -9.13
N LEU A 180 -17.16 2.24 -8.53
CA LEU A 180 -15.96 1.45 -8.75
C LEU A 180 -15.32 1.06 -7.42
N GLU A 181 -15.06 -0.23 -7.24
CA GLU A 181 -14.30 -0.73 -6.09
C GLU A 181 -12.81 -0.56 -6.34
N PHE A 182 -12.12 0.04 -5.37
CA PHE A 182 -10.69 0.23 -5.40
C PHE A 182 -10.02 -1.05 -4.92
N HIS A 183 -9.00 -1.50 -5.63
CA HIS A 183 -8.30 -2.74 -5.36
C HIS A 183 -6.79 -2.50 -5.28
N THR A 184 -6.11 -3.35 -4.52
CA THR A 184 -4.65 -3.43 -4.56
C THR A 184 -4.21 -4.86 -4.88
N TYR A 185 -3.43 -5.01 -5.96
CA TYR A 185 -2.89 -6.30 -6.38
C TYR A 185 -1.38 -6.38 -6.16
N SER A 186 -0.94 -7.40 -5.43
CA SER A 186 0.48 -7.74 -5.24
C SER A 186 1.02 -8.53 -6.44
N VAL A 187 1.94 -7.96 -7.21
CA VAL A 187 2.70 -8.71 -8.23
C VAL A 187 4.04 -9.12 -7.63
N SER A 188 4.19 -10.41 -7.32
CA SER A 188 5.33 -10.99 -6.62
C SER A 188 5.62 -12.41 -7.08
N PRO A 189 6.89 -12.89 -7.03
CA PRO A 189 7.18 -14.32 -7.20
C PRO A 189 6.86 -15.12 -5.93
N GLY A 190 6.38 -14.48 -4.85
CA GLY A 190 6.19 -15.07 -3.52
C GLY A 190 7.39 -14.84 -2.60
N ASN A 191 7.14 -14.62 -1.31
CA ASN A 191 8.17 -14.24 -0.33
C ASN A 191 8.88 -15.44 0.33
N ARG A 192 8.92 -16.59 -0.34
CA ARG A 192 9.49 -17.82 0.25
C ARG A 192 10.94 -18.02 -0.13
N THR A 193 11.66 -18.77 0.71
CA THR A 193 13.07 -19.13 0.53
C THR A 193 13.35 -19.77 -0.84
N GLU A 194 12.40 -20.51 -1.41
CA GLU A 194 12.55 -21.11 -2.74
C GLU A 194 12.48 -20.11 -3.91
N ASN A 195 11.87 -18.94 -3.71
CA ASN A 195 11.59 -17.98 -4.79
C ASN A 195 12.58 -16.82 -4.84
N ILE A 196 13.20 -16.48 -3.70
CA ILE A 196 14.19 -15.41 -3.60
C ILE A 196 15.46 -15.99 -2.96
N VAL A 197 16.55 -16.04 -3.73
CA VAL A 197 17.87 -16.53 -3.30
C VAL A 197 18.97 -15.61 -3.83
N ILE A 198 19.44 -14.68 -3.00
CA ILE A 198 20.41 -13.67 -3.38
C ILE A 198 21.80 -14.08 -2.88
N PRO A 199 22.78 -14.33 -3.77
CA PRO A 199 24.12 -14.75 -3.36
C PRO A 199 24.85 -13.70 -2.50
N PRO A 200 25.79 -14.12 -1.63
CA PRO A 200 26.71 -13.22 -0.95
C PRO A 200 27.45 -12.31 -1.94
N GLY A 201 27.62 -11.04 -1.59
CA GLY A 201 28.43 -10.10 -2.38
C GLY A 201 27.81 -9.65 -3.70
N ALA A 202 26.60 -10.10 -4.05
CA ALA A 202 25.94 -9.72 -5.30
C ALA A 202 25.57 -8.23 -5.28
N MET A 203 26.08 -7.44 -6.23
CA MET A 203 25.79 -5.99 -6.32
C MET A 203 24.50 -5.69 -7.10
N GLU A 204 24.09 -6.61 -7.97
CA GLU A 204 22.97 -6.50 -8.91
C GLU A 204 22.36 -7.88 -9.14
N HIS A 205 21.58 -8.36 -8.19
CA HIS A 205 20.79 -9.57 -8.37
C HIS A 205 19.42 -9.21 -8.95
N GLU A 206 19.18 -9.62 -10.20
CA GLU A 206 17.96 -9.35 -10.94
C GLU A 206 16.79 -10.21 -10.47
N MET A 207 15.61 -9.60 -10.36
CA MET A 207 14.36 -10.26 -10.04
C MET A 207 13.22 -9.68 -10.88
N ALA A 208 12.23 -10.52 -11.19
CA ALA A 208 11.05 -10.10 -11.91
C ALA A 208 9.82 -10.92 -11.52
N ALA A 209 8.65 -10.31 -11.63
CA ALA A 209 7.34 -10.93 -11.48
C ALA A 209 6.37 -10.34 -12.51
N THR A 210 5.34 -11.10 -12.87
CA THR A 210 4.37 -10.67 -13.88
C THR A 210 2.97 -11.10 -13.51
N HIS A 211 1.98 -10.33 -13.93
CA HIS A 211 0.57 -10.65 -13.79
C HIS A 211 -0.19 -10.23 -15.05
N VAL A 212 -1.26 -10.95 -15.39
CA VAL A 212 -2.17 -10.61 -16.49
C VAL A 212 -3.49 -10.20 -15.89
N PHE A 213 -3.92 -8.96 -16.16
CA PHE A 213 -5.27 -8.53 -15.83
C PHE A 213 -6.23 -9.05 -16.89
N GLU A 214 -7.23 -9.81 -16.47
CA GLU A 214 -8.20 -10.46 -17.38
C GLU A 214 -9.36 -9.54 -17.76
N GLU A 215 -9.55 -8.45 -17.01
CA GLU A 215 -10.55 -7.40 -17.26
C GLU A 215 -9.85 -6.08 -17.58
N ASP A 216 -10.58 -5.13 -18.17
CA ASP A 216 -10.11 -3.76 -18.33
C ASP A 216 -9.96 -3.12 -16.95
N ILE A 217 -8.84 -2.47 -16.67
CA ILE A 217 -8.62 -1.78 -15.39
C ILE A 217 -8.23 -0.32 -15.60
N LEU A 218 -8.49 0.50 -14.58
CA LEU A 218 -7.93 1.84 -14.46
C LEU A 218 -6.89 1.84 -13.33
N LEU A 219 -5.62 2.00 -13.69
CA LEU A 219 -4.49 2.00 -12.76
C LEU A 219 -4.28 3.41 -12.18
N TYR A 220 -4.27 3.54 -10.86
CA TYR A 220 -4.10 4.80 -10.14
C TYR A 220 -2.72 4.98 -9.53
N GLY A 221 -2.01 3.89 -9.25
CA GLY A 221 -0.73 4.00 -8.57
C GLY A 221 0.05 2.71 -8.44
N PHE A 222 1.30 2.87 -8.03
CA PHE A 222 2.24 1.78 -7.81
C PHE A 222 3.03 2.00 -6.52
N ARG A 223 3.23 0.93 -5.74
CA ARG A 223 4.14 0.92 -4.59
C ARG A 223 5.15 -0.20 -4.73
N ALA A 224 6.43 0.17 -4.70
CA ALA A 224 7.52 -0.79 -4.61
C ALA A 224 7.74 -1.23 -3.16
N HIS A 225 7.93 -2.53 -2.96
CA HIS A 225 8.30 -3.09 -1.65
C HIS A 225 9.39 -4.16 -1.78
N MET A 226 10.49 -3.91 -1.08
CA MET A 226 11.67 -4.78 -0.94
C MET A 226 12.29 -4.54 0.44
N HIS A 227 13.06 -5.48 0.98
CA HIS A 227 13.74 -5.27 2.27
C HIS A 227 15.11 -4.59 2.08
N TYR A 228 16.06 -4.82 3.01
CA TYR A 228 17.31 -4.08 3.11
C TYR A 228 18.18 -4.14 1.85
N ARG A 229 18.07 -5.20 1.05
CA ARG A 229 18.87 -5.34 -0.18
C ARG A 229 18.21 -4.69 -1.37
N GLY A 230 16.99 -4.16 -1.27
CA GLY A 230 16.32 -3.49 -2.39
C GLY A 230 17.16 -2.34 -2.95
N LYS A 231 17.42 -2.36 -4.27
CA LYS A 231 18.23 -1.35 -4.97
C LYS A 231 17.39 -0.53 -5.93
N SER A 232 16.54 -1.18 -6.72
CA SER A 232 15.65 -0.51 -7.67
C SER A 232 14.47 -1.40 -8.02
N MET A 233 13.35 -0.78 -8.42
CA MET A 233 12.20 -1.47 -8.97
C MET A 233 11.54 -0.62 -10.05
N ALA A 234 11.17 -1.23 -11.16
CA ALA A 234 10.41 -0.62 -12.24
C ALA A 234 9.20 -1.50 -12.57
N ALA A 235 8.17 -0.88 -13.11
CA ALA A 235 7.02 -1.57 -13.66
C ALA A 235 6.70 -1.07 -15.06
N ARG A 236 6.26 -1.99 -15.91
CA ARG A 236 5.78 -1.71 -17.27
C ARG A 236 4.63 -2.62 -17.62
N VAL A 237 3.83 -2.22 -18.60
CA VAL A 237 2.76 -3.03 -19.17
C VAL A 237 3.15 -3.50 -20.58
N ILE A 238 2.78 -4.74 -20.91
CA ILE A 238 2.87 -5.32 -22.24
C ILE A 238 1.45 -5.60 -22.69
N TYR A 239 0.98 -4.87 -23.70
CA TYR A 239 -0.38 -4.96 -24.23
C TYR A 239 -0.58 -6.24 -25.06
N PRO A 240 -1.84 -6.65 -25.34
CA PRO A 240 -2.14 -7.84 -26.16
C PRO A 240 -1.52 -7.82 -27.57
N ASP A 241 -1.24 -6.64 -28.11
CA ASP A 241 -0.57 -6.46 -29.42
C ASP A 241 0.97 -6.49 -29.33
N ASN A 242 1.53 -6.72 -28.14
CA ASN A 242 2.96 -6.70 -27.77
C ASN A 242 3.62 -5.31 -27.78
N THR A 243 2.86 -4.22 -27.90
CA THR A 243 3.38 -2.90 -27.56
C THR A 243 3.62 -2.80 -26.05
N GLN A 244 4.46 -1.85 -25.64
CA GLN A 244 4.87 -1.72 -24.24
C GLN A 244 4.85 -0.25 -23.83
N GLU A 245 4.50 -0.02 -22.57
CA GLU A 245 4.50 1.30 -21.94
C GLU A 245 5.06 1.18 -20.52
N ASP A 246 5.91 2.13 -20.15
CA ASP A 246 6.50 2.19 -18.81
C ASP A 246 5.50 2.79 -17.82
N ILE A 247 5.33 2.15 -16.67
CA ILE A 247 4.43 2.61 -15.61
C ILE A 247 5.19 3.52 -14.65
N ILE A 248 6.33 3.05 -14.16
CA ILE A 248 7.16 3.78 -13.19
C ILE A 248 8.58 3.20 -13.15
N ASN A 249 9.54 4.05 -12.78
CA ASN A 249 10.92 3.66 -12.49
C ASN A 249 11.39 4.22 -11.15
N VAL A 250 11.48 3.37 -10.13
CA VAL A 250 12.07 3.66 -8.82
C VAL A 250 13.55 3.27 -8.87
N ALA A 251 14.36 4.13 -9.48
CA ALA A 251 15.76 3.84 -9.81
C ALA A 251 16.71 3.78 -8.60
N ASN A 252 16.35 4.42 -7.48
CA ASN A 252 17.12 4.42 -6.23
C ASN A 252 16.18 4.10 -5.07
N TYR A 253 15.77 2.84 -4.99
CA TYR A 253 14.88 2.36 -3.93
C TYR A 253 15.56 2.56 -2.57
N ASN A 254 14.76 2.94 -1.57
CA ASN A 254 15.22 3.07 -0.20
C ASN A 254 14.19 2.41 0.71
N PHE A 255 14.64 1.44 1.52
CA PHE A 255 13.78 0.73 2.47
C PHE A 255 13.03 1.68 3.43
N ALA A 256 13.60 2.83 3.78
CA ALA A 256 12.95 3.81 4.64
C ALA A 256 11.96 4.74 3.90
N TRP A 257 11.83 4.61 2.58
CA TRP A 257 10.97 5.45 1.73
C TRP A 257 10.17 4.57 0.76
N GLN A 258 9.00 4.13 1.23
CA GLN A 258 8.13 3.21 0.48
C GLN A 258 6.73 3.80 0.24
N PRO A 259 6.60 5.03 -0.31
CA PRO A 259 5.29 5.61 -0.57
C PRO A 259 4.59 4.86 -1.71
N THR A 260 3.27 4.98 -1.73
CA THR A 260 2.50 4.73 -2.95
C THR A 260 2.65 5.93 -3.86
N TYR A 261 3.20 5.72 -5.06
CA TYR A 261 3.26 6.75 -6.10
C TYR A 261 1.92 6.74 -6.84
N ARG A 262 1.15 7.81 -6.66
CA ARG A 262 -0.12 8.05 -7.36
C ARG A 262 0.16 8.71 -8.71
N MET A 263 -0.56 8.28 -9.73
CA MET A 263 -0.48 8.87 -11.07
C MET A 263 -1.24 10.19 -11.10
N ASP A 264 -0.69 11.18 -11.80
CA ASP A 264 -1.43 12.42 -12.09
C ASP A 264 -2.62 12.15 -13.03
N GLU A 265 -2.42 11.25 -14.00
CA GLU A 265 -3.44 10.76 -14.92
C GLU A 265 -3.50 9.22 -14.82
N PRO A 266 -4.60 8.64 -14.31
CA PRO A 266 -4.75 7.18 -14.23
C PRO A 266 -4.65 6.52 -15.62
N MET A 267 -4.02 5.35 -15.68
CA MET A 267 -3.76 4.64 -16.93
C MET A 267 -4.77 3.52 -17.17
N VAL A 268 -5.44 3.52 -18.32
CA VAL A 268 -6.29 2.40 -18.75
C VAL A 268 -5.40 1.25 -19.21
N ILE A 269 -5.55 0.08 -18.59
CA ILE A 269 -4.88 -1.15 -19.00
C ILE A 269 -5.98 -2.11 -19.49
N PRO A 270 -6.01 -2.46 -20.79
CA PRO A 270 -7.04 -3.33 -21.33
C PRO A 270 -6.84 -4.79 -20.89
N ALA A 271 -7.93 -5.54 -20.87
CA ALA A 271 -7.97 -6.97 -20.64
C ALA A 271 -6.93 -7.74 -21.46
N GLY A 272 -6.29 -8.73 -20.83
CA GLY A 272 -5.21 -9.52 -21.40
C GLY A 272 -3.83 -8.83 -21.42
N SER A 273 -3.73 -7.60 -20.90
CA SER A 273 -2.43 -6.94 -20.73
C SER A 273 -1.63 -7.58 -19.60
N ARG A 274 -0.32 -7.72 -19.81
CA ARG A 274 0.60 -8.26 -18.82
C ARG A 274 1.44 -7.16 -18.18
N VAL A 275 1.26 -6.94 -16.89
CA VAL A 275 2.18 -6.11 -16.12
C VAL A 275 3.44 -6.90 -15.77
N VAL A 276 4.58 -6.21 -15.80
CA VAL A 276 5.90 -6.75 -15.46
C VAL A 276 6.50 -5.84 -14.41
N VAL A 277 6.86 -6.42 -13.27
CA VAL A 277 7.67 -5.78 -12.23
C VAL A 277 9.06 -6.36 -12.32
N GLU A 278 10.07 -5.50 -12.42
CA GLU A 278 11.47 -5.87 -12.52
C GLU A 278 12.30 -5.03 -11.56
N GLY A 279 13.35 -5.61 -10.98
CA GLY A 279 14.15 -4.90 -9.99
C GLY A 279 15.46 -5.58 -9.66
N LEU A 280 16.24 -4.90 -8.82
CA LEU A 280 17.58 -5.30 -8.44
C LEU A 280 17.72 -5.36 -6.92
N PHE A 281 18.48 -6.34 -6.46
CA PHE A 281 18.98 -6.41 -5.10
C PHE A 281 20.51 -6.19 -5.03
N ASP A 282 20.98 -5.58 -3.95
CA ASP A 282 22.39 -5.39 -3.60
C ASP A 282 22.67 -6.01 -2.22
N ASN A 283 23.28 -7.21 -2.23
CA ASN A 283 23.80 -7.95 -1.07
C ASN A 283 25.33 -7.81 -0.95
N SER A 284 25.90 -6.69 -1.41
CA SER A 284 27.33 -6.42 -1.33
C SER A 284 27.72 -5.61 -0.10
N GLU A 285 29.02 -5.54 0.18
CA GLU A 285 29.59 -4.69 1.24
C GLU A 285 29.37 -3.19 1.03
N TYR A 286 28.92 -2.77 -0.16
CA TYR A 286 28.67 -1.38 -0.51
C TYR A 286 27.26 -0.90 -0.15
N ASN A 287 26.33 -1.81 0.16
CA ASN A 287 25.01 -1.47 0.66
C ASN A 287 25.04 -1.43 2.20
N PRO A 288 25.10 -0.25 2.84
CA PRO A 288 25.22 -0.14 4.29
C PRO A 288 23.96 -0.60 5.05
N GLY A 289 22.84 -0.82 4.36
CA GLY A 289 21.62 -1.38 4.96
C GLY A 289 21.70 -2.88 5.20
N VAL A 290 22.63 -3.60 4.56
CA VAL A 290 22.73 -5.07 4.65
C VAL A 290 23.36 -5.49 5.98
N PRO A 291 22.68 -6.30 6.82
CA PRO A 291 23.23 -6.72 8.12
C PRO A 291 24.48 -7.60 8.00
N ASP A 292 24.50 -8.53 7.02
CA ASP A 292 25.64 -9.39 6.72
C ASP A 292 25.67 -9.71 5.20
N PRO A 293 26.57 -9.08 4.43
CA PRO A 293 26.69 -9.30 2.98
C PRO A 293 27.45 -10.59 2.62
N THR A 294 27.97 -11.32 3.62
CA THR A 294 28.77 -12.53 3.41
C THR A 294 27.94 -13.81 3.38
N VAL A 295 26.64 -13.71 3.67
CA VAL A 295 25.69 -14.83 3.66
C VAL A 295 24.65 -14.68 2.55
N THR A 296 24.12 -15.82 2.11
CA THR A 296 23.01 -15.85 1.16
C THR A 296 21.78 -15.26 1.83
N ALA A 297 21.10 -14.34 1.15
CA ALA A 297 19.82 -13.83 1.60
C ALA A 297 18.67 -14.61 0.93
N TYR A 298 17.60 -14.82 1.68
CA TYR A 298 16.46 -15.61 1.26
C TYR A 298 15.16 -14.81 1.40
N GLY A 299 14.13 -15.25 0.68
CA GLY A 299 12.78 -14.73 0.86
C GLY A 299 12.23 -15.03 2.27
N GLY A 300 11.60 -14.02 2.89
CA GLY A 300 10.93 -14.18 4.18
C GLY A 300 10.30 -12.89 4.72
N LEU A 301 9.72 -12.96 5.92
CA LEU A 301 8.92 -11.87 6.53
C LEU A 301 9.77 -10.82 7.25
N GLN A 302 10.99 -11.19 7.64
CA GLN A 302 11.85 -10.33 8.44
C GLN A 302 12.67 -9.40 7.54
N SER A 303 12.96 -8.18 8.00
CA SER A 303 13.68 -7.20 7.17
C SER A 303 15.12 -7.62 6.80
N TRP A 304 15.71 -8.58 7.50
CA TRP A 304 17.01 -9.18 7.14
C TRP A 304 16.89 -10.34 6.13
N GLU A 305 15.69 -10.89 5.96
CA GLU A 305 15.26 -11.68 4.80
C GLU A 305 14.78 -10.72 3.70
N GLU A 306 14.17 -11.20 2.61
CA GLU A 306 13.75 -10.34 1.50
C GLU A 306 12.32 -10.58 1.03
N MET A 307 11.74 -9.52 0.47
CA MET A 307 10.51 -9.54 -0.31
C MET A 307 10.73 -8.86 -1.66
N PHE A 308 9.92 -9.23 -2.65
CA PHE A 308 9.88 -8.56 -3.94
C PHE A 308 8.42 -8.40 -4.36
N ILE A 309 7.85 -7.22 -4.15
CA ILE A 309 6.43 -6.97 -4.41
C ILE A 309 6.27 -5.60 -5.09
N GLY A 310 5.59 -5.60 -6.23
CA GLY A 310 5.01 -4.39 -6.81
C GLY A 310 3.51 -4.38 -6.56
N TYR A 311 3.03 -3.46 -5.75
CA TYR A 311 1.59 -3.29 -5.52
C TYR A 311 1.01 -2.36 -6.57
N PHE A 312 -0.04 -2.81 -7.25
CA PHE A 312 -0.81 -2.04 -8.22
C PHE A 312 -2.13 -1.63 -7.60
N SER A 313 -2.42 -0.34 -7.56
CA SER A 313 -3.69 0.18 -7.05
C SER A 313 -4.59 0.57 -8.22
N TYR A 314 -5.73 -0.09 -8.36
CA TYR A 314 -6.57 -0.02 -9.57
C TYR A 314 -8.06 -0.14 -9.26
N THR A 315 -8.92 0.08 -10.25
CA THR A 315 -10.33 -0.32 -10.24
C THR A 315 -10.61 -1.15 -11.49
N ASP A 316 -11.50 -2.14 -11.40
CA ASP A 316 -12.02 -2.80 -12.60
C ASP A 316 -12.95 -1.86 -13.36
N LEU A 317 -12.81 -1.79 -14.68
CA LEU A 317 -13.72 -1.04 -15.54
C LEU A 317 -14.90 -1.93 -15.93
N PRO A 318 -16.15 -1.42 -15.90
CA PRO A 318 -17.30 -2.19 -16.33
C PRO A 318 -17.13 -2.67 -17.78
N SER A 319 -17.40 -3.95 -18.04
CA SER A 319 -17.45 -4.47 -19.40
C SER A 319 -18.59 -3.80 -20.18
N GLU A 320 -18.31 -3.36 -21.41
CA GLU A 320 -19.31 -2.83 -22.36
C GLU A 320 -20.34 -3.89 -22.81
#